data_AF-A0A559ID67-F1
#
_entry.id   AF-A0A559ID67-F1
#
_cell.length_a   1.000
_cell.length_b   1.000
_cell.length_c   1.000
_cell.angle_alpha   90.00
_cell.angle_beta   90.00
_cell.angle_gamma   90.00
#
_symmetry.space_group_name_H-M   'P 1'
#
loop_
_entity.id
_entity.type
_entity.pdbx_description
1 polymer ?
#
loop_
_entity_poly.entity_id
_entity_poly.type
_entity_poly.pdbx_seq_one_letter_code
_entity_poly.pdbx_strand_id
1 'polypeptide(L)'
;MNIFKRKVKMQSRKDILQQLVAADKHGNSISEREINDLLMYLLEALKIKVVENVELPSRSNFDAITQSQLHHALTCISYTRQNRVFQAFHELYDFIQDNQIRNDTPFSREEITIVEYLSYLILKNTRALSDC
;
A
#
# COMPACT_ATOMS: atom_id res chain seq x y z
N MET A 1 38.68 -5.78 -7.26
CA MET A 1 37.54 -6.27 -6.47
C MET A 1 36.26 -5.93 -7.19
N ASN A 2 35.48 -6.93 -7.58
CA ASN A 2 34.19 -6.73 -8.24
C ASN A 2 33.21 -6.12 -7.24
N ILE A 3 32.78 -4.89 -7.51
CA ILE A 3 31.69 -4.22 -6.83
C ILE A 3 30.43 -4.98 -7.24
N PHE A 4 29.94 -5.85 -6.36
CA PHE A 4 28.66 -6.52 -6.53
C PHE A 4 27.60 -5.44 -6.73
N LYS A 5 27.15 -5.27 -7.99
CA LYS A 5 25.85 -4.69 -8.30
C LYS A 5 24.85 -5.48 -7.47
N ARG A 6 24.38 -4.92 -6.34
CA ARG A 6 23.21 -5.45 -5.63
C ARG A 6 22.08 -5.45 -6.65
N LYS A 7 21.81 -6.60 -7.27
CA LYS A 7 20.54 -6.84 -7.95
C LYS A 7 19.50 -6.76 -6.85
N VAL A 8 18.92 -5.59 -6.65
CA VAL A 8 17.82 -5.45 -5.71
C VAL A 8 16.65 -6.19 -6.35
N LYS A 9 16.49 -7.47 -5.98
CA LYS A 9 15.38 -8.30 -6.42
C LYS A 9 14.11 -7.53 -6.09
N MET A 10 13.30 -7.19 -7.10
CA MET A 10 11.98 -6.62 -6.84
C MET A 10 11.23 -7.65 -6.01
N GLN A 11 10.77 -7.24 -4.82
CA GLN A 11 10.02 -8.12 -3.94
C GLN A 11 8.71 -8.49 -4.65
N SER A 12 8.35 -9.78 -4.61
CA SER A 12 7.07 -10.23 -5.15
C SER A 12 5.93 -9.78 -4.24
N ARG A 13 4.70 -9.74 -4.74
CA ARG A 13 3.50 -9.46 -3.91
C ARG A 13 3.45 -10.36 -2.69
N LYS A 14 3.71 -11.66 -2.88
CA LYS A 14 3.78 -12.64 -1.80
C LYS A 14 4.77 -12.24 -0.72
N ASP A 15 5.98 -11.82 -1.10
CA ASP A 15 7.02 -11.47 -0.14
C ASP A 15 6.60 -10.25 0.70
N ILE A 16 5.98 -9.24 0.06
CA ILE A 16 5.50 -8.04 0.74
C ILE A 16 4.32 -8.36 1.67
N LEU A 17 3.33 -9.12 1.19
CA LEU A 17 2.18 -9.55 1.99
C LEU A 17 2.61 -10.41 3.19
N GLN A 18 3.53 -11.35 2.99
CA GLN A 18 4.08 -12.16 4.07
C GLN A 18 4.81 -11.32 5.11
N GLN A 19 5.55 -10.30 4.67
CA GLN A 19 6.23 -9.38 5.59
C GLN A 19 5.24 -8.49 6.35
N LEU A 20 4.17 -8.01 5.71
CA LEU A 20 3.10 -7.26 6.38
C LEU A 20 2.36 -8.11 7.41
N VAL A 21 2.00 -9.34 7.07
CA VAL A 21 1.35 -10.29 8.00
C VAL A 21 2.30 -10.66 9.15
N ALA A 22 3.60 -10.83 8.89
CA ALA A 22 4.57 -11.10 9.95
C ALA A 22 4.84 -9.89 10.86
N ALA A 23 4.66 -8.68 10.34
CA ALA A 23 4.76 -7.44 11.11
C ALA A 23 3.49 -7.17 11.94
N ASP A 24 2.34 -7.70 11.53
CA ASP A 24 1.11 -7.72 12.34
C ASP A 24 1.24 -8.71 13.50
N LYS A 25 1.53 -8.17 14.70
CA LYS A 25 1.67 -8.95 15.93
C LYS A 25 0.34 -9.20 16.65
N HIS A 26 -0.76 -8.59 16.20
CA HIS A 26 -2.02 -8.53 16.96
C HIS A 26 -3.21 -8.94 16.08
N GLY A 27 -3.41 -10.25 15.95
CA GLY A 27 -4.41 -10.85 15.05
C GLY A 27 -5.89 -10.56 15.31
N ASN A 28 -6.27 -9.54 16.10
CA ASN A 28 -7.67 -9.14 16.28
C ASN A 28 -7.91 -7.62 16.46
N SER A 29 -6.90 -6.79 16.73
CA SER A 29 -7.08 -5.33 16.77
C SER A 29 -5.78 -4.59 16.46
N ILE A 30 -5.65 -4.10 15.24
CA ILE A 30 -4.56 -3.20 14.86
C ILE A 30 -4.95 -1.76 15.24
N SER A 31 -4.04 -1.07 15.91
CA SER A 31 -4.15 0.35 16.24
C SER A 31 -3.75 1.24 15.06
N GLU A 32 -4.16 2.51 15.06
CA GLU A 32 -3.75 3.46 14.00
C GLU A 32 -2.23 3.67 13.94
N ARG A 33 -1.53 3.57 15.09
CA ARG A 33 -0.07 3.61 15.13
C ARG A 33 0.54 2.43 14.38
N GLU A 34 0.01 1.23 14.59
CA GLU A 34 0.48 0.04 13.88
C GLU A 34 0.16 0.11 12.38
N ILE A 35 -1.00 0.67 12.00
CA ILE A 35 -1.30 0.95 10.59
C ILE A 35 -0.23 1.87 9.98
N ASN A 36 0.16 2.94 10.69
CA ASN A 36 1.23 3.83 10.21
C ASN A 36 2.56 3.09 10.03
N ASP A 37 2.96 2.27 11.00
CA ASP A 37 4.21 1.50 10.92
C ASP A 37 4.18 0.50 9.75
N LEU A 38 3.07 -0.20 9.54
CA LEU A 38 2.88 -1.11 8.41
C LEU A 38 2.90 -0.38 7.06
N LEU A 39 2.29 0.80 6.96
CA LEU A 39 2.32 1.62 5.75
C LEU A 39 3.74 2.12 5.44
N MET A 40 4.47 2.60 6.45
CA MET A 40 5.86 3.03 6.28
C MET A 40 6.74 1.87 5.79
N TYR A 41 6.54 0.67 6.36
CA TYR A 41 7.22 -0.54 5.94
C TYR A 41 6.90 -0.93 4.48
N LEU A 42 5.62 -0.91 4.10
CA LEU A 42 5.18 -1.18 2.73
C LEU A 42 5.85 -0.24 1.72
N LEU A 43 5.90 1.06 2.02
CA LEU A 43 6.52 2.06 1.15
C LEU A 43 8.03 1.82 1.01
N GLU A 44 8.71 1.47 2.10
CA GLU A 44 10.13 1.11 2.06
C GLU A 44 10.39 -0.15 1.23
N ALA A 45 9.58 -1.20 1.41
CA ALA A 45 9.64 -2.46 0.66
C ALA A 45 9.48 -2.23 -0.85
N LEU A 46 8.56 -1.34 -1.24
CA LEU A 46 8.35 -0.91 -2.62
C LEU A 46 9.37 0.12 -3.12
N LYS A 47 10.31 0.56 -2.26
CA LYS A 47 11.32 1.60 -2.52
C LYS A 47 10.71 2.95 -2.92
N ILE A 48 9.52 3.24 -2.40
CA ILE A 48 8.85 4.51 -2.54
C ILE A 48 9.44 5.47 -1.51
N LYS A 49 9.77 6.68 -1.94
CA LYS A 49 10.18 7.74 -1.00
C LYS A 49 8.92 8.40 -0.48
N VAL A 50 8.74 8.41 0.84
CA VAL A 50 7.63 9.15 1.45
C VAL A 50 7.86 10.64 1.20
N VAL A 51 6.97 11.25 0.41
CA VAL A 51 6.98 12.67 0.09
C VAL A 51 5.70 13.32 0.61
N GLU A 52 5.79 14.58 1.03
CA GLU A 52 4.66 15.30 1.64
C GLU A 52 3.56 15.67 0.63
N ASN A 53 3.81 15.52 -0.68
CA ASN A 53 2.88 15.89 -1.74
C ASN A 53 2.84 14.80 -2.82
N VAL A 54 2.05 13.74 -2.58
CA VAL A 54 1.77 12.71 -3.58
C VAL A 54 0.67 13.20 -4.52
N GLU A 55 0.93 13.17 -5.82
CA GLU A 55 -0.05 13.52 -6.85
C GLU A 55 -1.13 12.44 -6.99
N LEU A 56 -2.35 12.85 -7.38
CA LEU A 56 -3.42 11.92 -7.72
C LEU A 56 -3.00 11.07 -8.94
N PRO A 57 -3.16 9.74 -8.91
CA PRO A 57 -2.89 8.90 -10.06
C PRO A 57 -3.72 9.34 -11.27
N SER A 58 -3.09 9.34 -12.44
CA SER A 58 -3.76 9.63 -13.69
C SER A 58 -4.79 8.54 -14.02
N ARG A 59 -5.79 8.87 -14.86
CA ARG A 59 -6.78 7.88 -15.32
C ARG A 59 -6.14 6.62 -15.90
N SER A 60 -5.06 6.75 -16.67
CA SER A 60 -4.36 5.61 -17.27
C SER A 60 -3.74 4.66 -16.24
N ASN A 61 -3.47 5.13 -15.00
CA ASN A 61 -3.04 4.22 -13.94
C ASN A 61 -4.18 3.26 -13.54
N PHE A 62 -5.41 3.78 -13.46
CA PHE A 62 -6.60 2.99 -13.11
C PHE A 62 -7.07 2.08 -14.26
N ASP A 63 -6.86 2.48 -15.51
CA ASP A 63 -7.17 1.63 -16.67
C ASP A 63 -6.19 0.43 -16.80
N ALA A 64 -5.03 0.48 -16.12
CA ALA A 64 -3.97 -0.53 -16.22
C ALA A 64 -4.05 -1.66 -15.17
N ILE A 65 -4.96 -1.55 -14.21
CA ILE A 65 -5.17 -2.54 -13.14
C ILE A 65 -6.42 -3.37 -13.40
N THR A 66 -6.59 -4.47 -12.67
CA THR A 66 -7.80 -5.31 -12.82
C THR A 66 -9.04 -4.56 -12.32
N GLN A 67 -10.23 -4.98 -12.76
CA GLN A 67 -11.49 -4.41 -12.26
C GLN A 67 -11.67 -4.61 -10.75
N SER A 68 -11.14 -5.71 -10.22
CA SER A 68 -11.11 -6.02 -8.78
C SER A 68 -10.23 -5.01 -8.03
N GLN A 69 -8.99 -4.79 -8.49
CA GLN A 69 -8.11 -3.76 -7.94
C GLN A 69 -8.73 -2.36 -8.05
N LEU A 70 -9.38 -2.04 -9.16
CA LEU A 70 -10.06 -0.76 -9.33
C LEU A 70 -11.13 -0.57 -8.26
N HIS A 71 -11.93 -1.61 -7.98
CA HIS A 71 -12.92 -1.58 -6.93
C HIS A 71 -12.29 -1.27 -5.56
N HIS A 72 -11.27 -2.04 -5.16
CA HIS A 72 -10.58 -1.85 -3.89
C HIS A 72 -9.96 -0.46 -3.75
N ALA A 73 -9.32 0.06 -4.81
CA ALA A 73 -8.75 1.40 -4.80
C ALA A 73 -9.81 2.49 -4.58
N LEU A 74 -10.96 2.39 -5.27
CA LEU A 74 -12.05 3.35 -5.12
C LEU A 74 -12.72 3.26 -3.73
N THR A 75 -12.89 2.04 -3.21
CA THR A 75 -13.45 1.81 -1.86
C THR A 75 -12.51 2.36 -0.79
N CYS A 76 -11.19 2.15 -0.92
CA CYS A 76 -10.16 2.75 -0.05
C CYS A 76 -10.27 4.28 -0.03
N ILE A 77 -10.38 4.92 -1.20
CA ILE A 77 -10.55 6.39 -1.30
C ILE A 77 -11.85 6.84 -0.61
N SER A 78 -12.93 6.07 -0.76
CA SER A 78 -14.21 6.36 -0.09
C SER A 78 -14.08 6.30 1.44
N TYR A 79 -13.42 5.26 1.96
CA TYR A 79 -13.21 5.10 3.40
C TYR A 79 -12.27 6.15 4.00
N THR A 80 -11.19 6.53 3.30
CA THR A 80 -10.33 7.64 3.76
C THR A 80 -11.12 8.95 3.85
N ARG A 81 -11.98 9.28 2.89
CA ARG A 81 -12.85 10.48 2.98
C ARG A 81 -13.82 10.47 4.16
N GLN A 82 -14.14 9.30 4.69
CA GLN A 82 -15.01 9.10 5.85
C GLN A 82 -14.23 8.97 7.17
N ASN A 83 -12.92 9.20 7.17
CA ASN A 83 -12.02 8.97 8.31
C ASN A 83 -12.07 7.53 8.87
N ARG A 84 -12.37 6.55 8.00
CA ARG A 84 -12.39 5.12 8.32
C ARG A 84 -11.03 4.50 8.00
N VAL A 85 -10.01 4.83 8.79
CA VAL A 85 -8.60 4.46 8.55
C VAL A 85 -8.42 2.95 8.44
N PHE A 86 -8.94 2.19 9.42
CA PHE A 86 -8.78 0.74 9.45
C PHE A 86 -9.38 0.05 8.23
N GLN A 87 -10.60 0.42 7.85
CA GLN A 87 -11.26 -0.12 6.67
C GLN A 87 -10.52 0.28 5.38
N ALA A 88 -10.02 1.51 5.29
CA ALA A 88 -9.20 1.93 4.14
C ALA A 88 -7.89 1.11 4.03
N PHE A 89 -7.25 0.82 5.16
CA PHE A 89 -6.06 -0.03 5.18
C PHE A 89 -6.35 -1.46 4.71
N HIS A 90 -7.49 -2.03 5.10
CA HIS A 90 -7.93 -3.33 4.60
C HIS A 90 -8.13 -3.35 3.08
N GLU A 91 -8.78 -2.33 2.52
CA GLU A 91 -8.95 -2.22 1.06
C GLU A 91 -7.61 -2.07 0.32
N LEU A 92 -6.62 -1.39 0.91
CA LEU A 92 -5.26 -1.36 0.35
C LEU A 92 -4.61 -2.75 0.37
N TYR A 93 -4.81 -3.52 1.42
CA TYR A 93 -4.30 -4.89 1.51
C TYR A 93 -4.94 -5.78 0.44
N ASP A 94 -6.26 -5.71 0.27
CA ASP A 94 -6.99 -6.46 -0.75
C ASP A 94 -6.60 -6.02 -2.18
N PHE A 95 -6.33 -4.73 -2.39
CA PHE A 95 -5.75 -4.23 -3.65
C PHE A 95 -4.40 -4.89 -3.99
N ILE A 96 -3.52 -5.03 -2.99
CA ILE A 96 -2.20 -5.65 -3.18
C ILE A 96 -2.33 -7.14 -3.46
N GLN A 97 -3.21 -7.80 -2.69
CA GLN A 97 -3.42 -9.25 -2.77
C GLN A 97 -4.10 -9.67 -4.07
N ASP A 98 -5.06 -8.88 -4.56
CA ASP A 98 -5.99 -9.16 -5.67
C ASP A 98 -6.04 -10.63 -6.12
N ASN A 99 -7.11 -11.33 -5.76
CA ASN A 99 -7.24 -12.79 -5.93
C ASN A 99 -7.11 -13.29 -7.39
N GLN A 100 -7.10 -12.40 -8.38
CA GLN A 100 -6.89 -12.74 -9.79
C GLN A 100 -5.41 -12.70 -10.22
N ILE A 101 -4.52 -12.13 -9.42
CA ILE A 101 -3.11 -11.95 -9.76
C ILE A 101 -2.26 -13.04 -9.09
N ARG A 102 -1.32 -13.61 -9.84
CA ARG A 102 -0.41 -14.62 -9.27
C ARG A 102 0.48 -13.96 -8.22
N ASN A 103 0.54 -14.55 -7.04
CA ASN A 103 1.33 -14.08 -5.88
C ASN A 103 2.82 -13.82 -6.18
N ASP A 104 3.40 -14.49 -7.18
CA ASP A 104 4.80 -14.31 -7.59
C ASP A 104 5.01 -13.15 -8.59
N THR A 105 3.93 -12.47 -9.02
CA THR A 105 4.00 -11.35 -9.98
C THR A 105 4.56 -10.09 -9.29
N PRO A 106 5.56 -9.41 -9.88
CA PRO A 106 6.02 -8.13 -9.36
C PRO A 106 4.95 -7.04 -9.54
N PHE A 107 5.03 -5.97 -8.75
CA PHE A 107 4.18 -4.79 -8.95
C PHE A 107 4.55 -4.08 -10.25
N SER A 108 3.54 -3.70 -11.02
CA SER A 108 3.72 -2.75 -12.12
C SER A 108 4.02 -1.35 -11.59
N ARG A 109 4.44 -0.45 -12.49
CA ARG A 109 4.67 0.95 -12.11
C ARG A 109 3.37 1.63 -11.70
N GLU A 110 2.28 1.32 -12.39
CA GLU A 110 0.96 1.89 -12.15
C GLU A 110 0.42 1.45 -10.79
N GLU A 111 0.65 0.20 -10.41
CA GLU A 111 0.29 -0.31 -9.09
C GLU A 111 1.09 0.35 -7.99
N ILE A 112 2.40 0.54 -8.19
CA ILE A 112 3.25 1.27 -7.24
C ILE A 112 2.73 2.70 -7.05
N THR A 113 2.37 3.40 -8.13
CA THR A 113 1.80 4.75 -8.06
C THR A 113 0.46 4.79 -7.31
N ILE A 114 -0.40 3.79 -7.51
CA ILE A 114 -1.67 3.71 -6.79
C ILE A 114 -1.44 3.38 -5.31
N VAL A 115 -0.56 2.42 -4.99
CA VAL A 115 -0.21 2.06 -3.60
C VAL A 115 0.40 3.25 -2.86
N GLU A 116 1.30 4.00 -3.51
CA GLU A 116 1.87 5.24 -2.97
C GLU A 116 0.77 6.24 -2.60
N TYR A 117 -0.16 6.49 -3.52
CA TYR A 117 -1.26 7.43 -3.31
C TYR A 117 -2.22 6.98 -2.20
N LEU A 118 -2.66 5.71 -2.21
CA LEU A 118 -3.56 5.18 -1.19
C LEU A 118 -2.90 5.21 0.20
N SER A 119 -1.63 4.82 0.30
CA SER A 119 -0.87 4.87 1.54
C SER A 119 -0.75 6.30 2.07
N TYR A 120 -0.47 7.27 1.19
CA TYR A 120 -0.43 8.68 1.56
C TYR A 120 -1.78 9.20 2.10
N LEU A 121 -2.89 8.85 1.46
CA LEU A 121 -4.23 9.24 1.95
C LEU A 121 -4.52 8.71 3.35
N ILE A 122 -4.14 7.45 3.63
CA ILE A 122 -4.34 6.84 4.94
C ILE A 122 -3.45 7.52 5.99
N LEU A 123 -2.15 7.69 5.70
CA LEU A 123 -1.17 8.35 6.58
C LEU A 123 -1.58 9.79 6.93
N LYS A 124 -2.20 10.51 5.98
CA LYS A 124 -2.67 11.87 6.23
C LYS A 124 -3.78 11.91 7.28
N ASN A 125 -4.71 10.96 7.24
CA ASN A 125 -5.84 10.93 8.17
C ASN A 125 -5.47 10.41 9.56
N THR A 126 -4.49 9.50 9.67
CA THR A 126 -3.98 9.06 10.99
C THR A 126 -3.23 10.17 11.72
N ARG A 127 -2.48 11.01 10.99
CA ARG A 127 -1.82 12.19 11.56
C ARG A 127 -2.82 13.25 12.02
N ALA A 128 -3.85 13.53 11.21
CA ALA A 128 -4.88 14.51 11.57
C ALA A 128 -5.66 14.15 12.85
N LEU A 129 -5.76 12.85 13.18
CA LEU A 129 -6.41 12.37 14.42
C LEU A 129 -5.47 12.35 15.63
N SER A 130 -4.15 12.33 15.42
CA SER A 130 -3.15 12.36 16.50
C SER A 130 -2.89 13.77 17.07
N ASP A 131 -3.31 14.80 16.33
CA ASP A 131 -3.16 16.21 16.70
C ASP A 131 -4.44 16.81 17.34
N CYS A 132 -5.46 16.00 17.61
CA CYS A 132 -6.74 16.37 18.24
C CYS A 132 -6.87 15.76 19.64
#